data_AF-A0A8B7NUZ0-F1
#
_entry.id   AF-A0A8B7NUZ0-F1
#
_cell.length_a   1.000
_cell.length_b   1.000
_cell.length_c   1.000
_cell.angle_alpha   90.00
_cell.angle_beta   90.00
_cell.angle_gamma   90.00
#
_symmetry.space_group_name_H-M   'P 1'
#
loop_
_entity.id
_entity.type
_entity.pdbx_description
1 polymer ?
#
loop_
_entity_poly.entity_id
_entity_poly.type
_entity_poly.pdbx_seq_one_letter_code
_entity_poly.pdbx_strand_id
1 'polypeptide(L)'
;MTLISTLISCWLLLHINDVAGKSDIVRIGAIFDEPSLREEQVFRAAIEAINGNRKLLAHSRLSAIIETVKPGDSMAAYKKACAMLQTGVAAIFAGSTDGGSVQTACDHLEVPLLMARWQNRRPPFAINLHPPPSTLAEVSQFQIL
;
A
#
# COMPACT_ATOMS: atom_id res chain seq x y z
N MET A 1 -16.77 52.06 -12.78
CA MET A 1 -15.41 51.45 -12.80
C MET A 1 -15.05 50.78 -11.47
N THR A 2 -15.47 51.31 -10.32
CA THR A 2 -15.20 50.73 -8.99
C THR A 2 -15.99 49.45 -8.68
N LEU A 3 -17.27 49.37 -9.08
CA LEU A 3 -18.13 48.21 -8.89
C LEU A 3 -17.60 46.91 -9.53
N ILE A 4 -17.03 47.03 -10.73
CA ILE A 4 -16.46 45.88 -11.45
C ILE A 4 -15.18 45.40 -10.75
N SER A 5 -14.36 46.33 -10.27
CA SER A 5 -13.15 46.01 -9.49
C SER A 5 -13.47 45.29 -8.17
N THR A 6 -14.52 45.72 -7.45
CA THR A 6 -14.96 45.05 -6.21
C THR A 6 -15.52 43.66 -6.47
N LEU A 7 -16.21 43.45 -7.59
CA LEU A 7 -16.75 42.13 -7.95
C LEU A 7 -15.62 41.16 -8.34
N ILE A 8 -14.62 41.61 -9.08
CA ILE A 8 -13.43 40.80 -9.43
C ILE A 8 -12.60 40.48 -8.18
N SER A 9 -12.42 41.45 -7.27
CA SER A 9 -11.74 41.23 -6.00
C SER A 9 -12.48 40.23 -5.12
N CYS A 10 -13.81 40.29 -5.05
CA CYS A 10 -14.62 39.36 -4.27
C CYS A 10 -14.59 37.95 -4.89
N TRP A 11 -14.63 37.86 -6.22
CA TRP A 11 -14.48 36.60 -6.94
C TRP A 11 -13.09 35.96 -6.73
N LEU A 12 -12.01 36.75 -6.75
CA LEU A 12 -10.67 36.28 -6.40
C LEU A 12 -10.59 35.78 -4.96
N LEU A 13 -11.15 36.53 -4.00
CA LEU A 13 -11.16 36.13 -2.59
C LEU A 13 -11.97 34.86 -2.34
N LEU A 14 -13.05 34.63 -3.09
CA LEU A 14 -13.83 33.38 -3.03
C LEU A 14 -13.06 32.20 -3.65
N HIS A 15 -12.33 32.40 -4.75
CA HIS A 15 -11.53 31.34 -5.38
C HIS A 15 -10.25 30.96 -4.60
N ILE A 16 -9.67 31.88 -3.80
CA ILE A 16 -8.47 31.59 -3.00
C ILE A 16 -8.81 30.68 -1.79
N ASN A 17 -10.04 30.71 -1.29
CA ASN A 17 -10.46 29.92 -0.13
C ASN A 17 -10.75 28.44 -0.45
N ASP A 18 -10.90 28.06 -1.72
CA ASP A 18 -11.25 26.67 -2.10
C ASP A 18 -10.03 25.73 -2.17
N VAL A 19 -8.79 26.27 -2.07
CA VAL A 19 -7.54 25.50 -2.12
C VAL A 19 -7.03 25.12 -0.72
N ALA A 20 -7.69 25.60 0.34
CA ALA A 20 -7.26 25.35 1.72
C ALA A 20 -7.81 24.02 2.27
N GLY A 21 -7.11 22.92 1.98
CA GLY A 21 -6.95 21.85 2.98
C GLY A 21 -7.87 20.63 2.90
N LYS A 22 -8.11 20.07 1.70
CA LYS A 22 -8.59 18.67 1.63
C LYS A 22 -7.39 17.72 1.80
N SER A 23 -7.37 16.94 2.88
CA SER A 23 -6.37 15.87 3.03
C SER A 23 -6.74 14.69 2.13
N ASP A 24 -5.87 14.31 1.21
CA ASP A 24 -6.11 13.15 0.36
C ASP A 24 -5.95 11.84 1.14
N ILE A 25 -6.86 10.90 0.96
CA ILE A 25 -6.79 9.57 1.58
C ILE A 25 -6.12 8.61 0.59
N VAL A 26 -4.95 8.09 0.97
CA VAL A 26 -4.25 7.06 0.22
C VAL A 26 -4.59 5.70 0.85
N ARG A 27 -5.34 4.86 0.13
CA ARG A 27 -5.73 3.54 0.61
C ARG A 27 -4.62 2.53 0.34
N ILE A 28 -4.22 1.76 1.34
CA ILE A 28 -3.25 0.68 1.22
C ILE A 28 -3.94 -0.62 1.67
N GLY A 29 -3.90 -1.63 0.81
CA GLY A 29 -4.42 -2.97 1.10
C GLY A 29 -3.39 -3.83 1.82
N ALA A 30 -3.84 -4.76 2.65
CA ALA A 30 -3.02 -5.83 3.22
C ALA A 30 -3.80 -7.15 3.28
N ILE A 31 -3.21 -8.22 2.76
CA ILE A 31 -3.76 -9.58 2.81
C ILE A 31 -2.77 -10.45 3.59
N PHE A 32 -3.27 -11.14 4.62
CA PHE A 32 -2.50 -12.01 5.50
C PHE A 32 -3.10 -13.41 5.60
N ASP A 33 -2.27 -14.40 5.89
CA ASP A 33 -2.71 -15.77 6.17
C ASP A 33 -3.11 -15.94 7.64
N GLU A 34 -4.17 -16.70 7.90
CA GLU A 34 -4.59 -17.01 9.25
C GLU A 34 -3.66 -18.06 9.91
N PRO A 35 -3.23 -17.84 11.17
CA PRO A 35 -3.47 -16.66 12.02
C PRO A 35 -2.49 -15.51 11.74
N SER A 36 -3.03 -14.29 11.58
CA SER A 36 -2.26 -13.10 11.16
C SER A 36 -2.07 -12.03 12.25
N LEU A 37 -2.45 -12.31 13.51
CA LEU A 37 -2.57 -11.29 14.57
C LEU A 37 -1.34 -10.38 14.69
N ARG A 38 -0.15 -10.97 14.67
CA ARG A 38 1.11 -10.21 14.79
C ARG A 38 1.36 -9.32 13.56
N GLU A 39 1.11 -9.84 12.37
CA GLU A 39 1.35 -9.14 11.11
C GLU A 39 0.39 -7.97 10.96
N GLU A 40 -0.89 -8.19 11.29
CA GLU A 40 -1.91 -7.15 11.31
C GLU A 40 -1.55 -6.03 12.31
N GLN A 41 -1.12 -6.38 13.53
CA GLN A 41 -0.72 -5.40 14.54
C GLN A 41 0.46 -4.55 14.07
N VAL A 42 1.50 -5.17 13.52
CA VAL A 42 2.68 -4.46 13.01
C VAL A 42 2.30 -3.57 11.83
N PHE A 43 1.44 -4.05 10.93
CA PHE A 43 0.96 -3.25 9.80
C PHE A 43 0.16 -2.04 10.26
N ARG A 44 -0.77 -2.20 11.21
CA ARG A 44 -1.53 -1.08 11.79
C ARG A 44 -0.61 -0.07 12.48
N ALA A 45 0.35 -0.54 13.28
CA ALA A 45 1.33 0.32 13.94
C ALA A 45 2.17 1.12 12.94
N ALA A 46 2.56 0.53 11.81
CA ALA A 46 3.29 1.23 10.75
C ALA A 46 2.43 2.33 10.10
N ILE A 47 1.15 2.06 9.82
CA ILE A 47 0.21 3.06 9.28
C ILE A 47 0.03 4.22 10.26
N GLU A 48 -0.11 3.93 11.56
CA GLU A 48 -0.20 4.95 12.62
C GLU A 48 1.07 5.78 12.71
N ALA A 49 2.25 5.16 12.67
CA ALA A 49 3.53 5.85 12.72
C ALA A 49 3.72 6.81 11.52
N ILE A 50 3.37 6.38 10.31
CA ILE A 50 3.45 7.23 9.11
C ILE A 50 2.46 8.40 9.22
N ASN A 51 1.22 8.11 9.59
CA ASN A 51 0.18 9.14 9.74
C ASN A 51 0.49 10.15 10.87
N GLY A 52 1.24 9.73 11.90
CA GLY A 52 1.72 10.61 12.96
C GLY A 52 2.87 11.53 12.52
N ASN A 53 3.54 11.24 11.39
CA ASN A 53 4.69 11.98 10.91
C ASN A 53 4.34 12.89 9.72
N ARG A 54 4.00 14.15 10.01
CA ARG A 54 3.65 15.16 8.99
C ARG A 54 4.79 15.51 8.02
N LYS A 55 6.03 15.09 8.28
CA LYS A 55 7.14 15.27 7.33
C LYS A 55 7.08 14.28 6.17
N LEU A 56 6.44 13.12 6.35
CA LEU A 56 6.31 12.10 5.31
C LEU A 56 5.11 12.40 4.40
N LEU A 57 3.94 12.65 4.99
CA LEU A 57 2.70 12.94 4.27
C LEU A 57 2.14 14.29 4.73
N ALA A 58 2.55 15.36 4.06
CA ALA A 58 2.16 16.72 4.43
C ALA A 58 0.68 17.05 4.14
N HIS A 59 0.11 16.43 3.11
CA HIS A 59 -1.23 16.72 2.58
C HIS A 59 -2.11 15.48 2.41
N SER A 60 -1.65 14.32 2.90
CA SER A 60 -2.38 13.07 2.78
C SER A 60 -2.29 12.22 4.03
N ARG A 61 -3.16 11.22 4.10
CA ARG A 61 -3.16 10.23 5.18
C ARG A 61 -3.36 8.84 4.60
N LEU A 62 -2.68 7.85 5.16
CA LEU A 62 -2.90 6.45 4.84
C LEU A 62 -4.17 5.93 5.51
N SER A 63 -4.94 5.15 4.76
CA SER A 63 -6.07 4.34 5.25
C SER A 63 -5.80 2.87 4.91
N ALA A 64 -5.92 1.99 5.89
CA ALA A 64 -5.66 0.57 5.71
C ALA A 64 -6.95 -0.20 5.41
N ILE A 65 -6.89 -1.10 4.42
CA ILE A 65 -7.88 -2.17 4.21
C ILE A 65 -7.17 -3.48 4.48
N ILE A 66 -7.57 -4.21 5.53
CA ILE A 66 -6.89 -5.43 5.96
C ILE A 66 -7.85 -6.60 5.82
N GLU A 67 -7.39 -7.66 5.16
CA GLU A 67 -8.13 -8.89 4.94
C GLU A 67 -7.28 -10.10 5.36
N THR A 68 -7.93 -11.14 5.88
CA THR A 68 -7.28 -12.42 6.20
C THR A 68 -7.80 -13.54 5.33
N VAL A 69 -6.96 -14.53 5.02
CA VAL A 69 -7.35 -15.73 4.27
C VAL A 69 -6.84 -16.98 4.94
N LYS A 70 -7.48 -18.11 4.68
CA LYS A 70 -6.94 -19.40 5.11
C LYS A 70 -5.66 -19.70 4.32
N PRO A 71 -4.60 -20.22 4.96
CA PRO A 71 -3.40 -20.65 4.25
C PRO A 71 -3.76 -21.61 3.10
N GLY A 72 -3.25 -21.31 1.90
CA GLY A 72 -3.49 -22.10 0.70
C GLY A 72 -4.81 -21.81 -0.03
N ASP A 73 -5.69 -20.96 0.49
CA ASP A 73 -6.91 -20.53 -0.22
C ASP A 73 -6.60 -19.41 -1.21
N SER A 74 -5.96 -19.80 -2.32
CA SER A 74 -5.51 -18.91 -3.37
C SER A 74 -6.66 -18.20 -4.11
N MET A 75 -7.86 -18.80 -4.12
CA MET A 75 -9.07 -18.21 -4.72
C MET A 75 -9.64 -17.10 -3.83
N ALA A 76 -9.69 -17.30 -2.51
CA ALA A 76 -10.09 -16.25 -1.58
C ALA A 76 -9.12 -15.07 -1.63
N ALA A 77 -7.81 -15.33 -1.69
CA ALA A 77 -6.78 -14.31 -1.82
C ALA A 77 -6.95 -13.47 -3.10
N TYR A 78 -7.17 -14.13 -4.25
CA TYR A 78 -7.45 -13.44 -5.52
C TYR A 78 -8.68 -12.53 -5.43
N LYS A 79 -9.81 -13.05 -4.90
CA LYS A 79 -11.06 -12.30 -4.78
C LYS A 79 -10.93 -11.08 -3.87
N LYS A 80 -10.26 -11.22 -2.72
CA LYS A 80 -9.98 -10.11 -1.80
C LYS A 80 -9.08 -9.07 -2.43
N ALA A 81 -8.05 -9.48 -3.17
CA ALA A 81 -7.21 -8.57 -3.94
C ALA A 81 -8.05 -7.77 -4.96
N CYS A 82 -8.90 -8.44 -5.75
CA CYS A 82 -9.80 -7.77 -6.69
C CYS A 82 -10.73 -6.76 -6.00
N ALA A 83 -11.28 -7.07 -4.83
CA ALA A 83 -12.14 -6.16 -4.08
C ALA A 83 -11.38 -4.90 -3.60
N MET A 84 -10.14 -5.05 -3.13
CA MET A 84 -9.26 -3.92 -2.80
C MET A 84 -8.97 -3.05 -4.02
N LEU A 85 -8.64 -3.70 -5.15
CA LEU A 85 -8.36 -3.01 -6.41
C LEU A 85 -9.56 -2.19 -6.90
N GLN A 86 -10.78 -2.76 -6.84
CA GLN A 86 -12.02 -2.05 -7.16
C GLN A 86 -12.29 -0.84 -6.23
N THR A 87 -11.81 -0.90 -4.99
CA THR A 87 -11.93 0.21 -4.02
C THR A 87 -10.90 1.32 -4.27
N GLY A 88 -9.93 1.10 -5.16
CA GLY A 88 -8.88 2.06 -5.49
C GLY A 88 -7.81 2.15 -4.40
N VAL A 89 -7.14 1.02 -4.13
CA VAL A 89 -5.91 0.99 -3.33
C VAL A 89 -4.70 1.41 -4.17
N ALA A 90 -3.76 2.12 -3.54
CA ALA A 90 -2.51 2.56 -4.18
C ALA A 90 -1.44 1.44 -4.19
N ALA A 91 -1.55 0.47 -3.28
CA ALA A 91 -0.68 -0.71 -3.21
C ALA A 91 -1.35 -1.79 -2.36
N ILE A 92 -0.90 -3.04 -2.52
CA ILE A 92 -1.28 -4.18 -1.68
C ILE A 92 -0.04 -4.78 -1.02
N PHE A 93 -0.11 -5.03 0.29
CA PHE A 93 0.89 -5.78 1.05
C PHE A 93 0.43 -7.23 1.22
N ALA A 94 1.22 -8.19 0.74
CA ALA A 94 0.99 -9.63 0.90
C ALA A 94 2.25 -10.27 1.51
N GLY A 95 2.36 -10.16 2.83
CA GLY A 95 3.56 -10.55 3.59
C GLY A 95 3.82 -12.05 3.54
N SER A 96 3.04 -12.81 4.30
CA SER A 96 3.13 -14.27 4.47
C SER A 96 2.28 -15.07 3.47
N THR A 97 1.23 -14.46 2.92
CA THR A 97 0.30 -15.12 2.01
C THR A 97 0.97 -15.66 0.76
N ASP A 98 0.42 -16.75 0.21
CA ASP A 98 0.67 -17.18 -1.17
C ASP A 98 0.37 -16.01 -2.13
N GLY A 99 1.41 -15.22 -2.40
CA GLY A 99 1.32 -14.03 -3.21
C GLY A 99 1.08 -14.31 -4.69
N GLY A 100 1.06 -15.56 -5.16
CA GLY A 100 0.89 -15.87 -6.60
C GLY A 100 -0.45 -15.38 -7.15
N SER A 101 -1.53 -15.68 -6.43
CA SER A 101 -2.88 -15.20 -6.79
C SER A 101 -3.03 -13.69 -6.64
N VAL A 102 -2.51 -13.12 -5.55
CA VAL A 102 -2.56 -11.68 -5.31
C VAL A 102 -1.78 -10.91 -6.37
N GLN A 103 -0.61 -11.43 -6.77
CA GLN A 103 0.22 -10.87 -7.82
C GLN A 103 -0.49 -10.90 -9.17
N THR A 104 -1.10 -12.02 -9.55
CA THR A 104 -1.91 -12.10 -10.78
C THR A 104 -2.98 -11.00 -10.82
N ALA A 105 -3.66 -10.73 -9.69
CA ALA A 105 -4.65 -9.66 -9.62
C ALA A 105 -4.01 -8.26 -9.78
N CYS A 106 -2.87 -8.02 -9.13
CA CYS A 106 -2.16 -6.74 -9.16
C CYS A 106 -1.56 -6.45 -10.54
N ASP A 107 -1.02 -7.47 -11.22
CA ASP A 107 -0.39 -7.37 -12.54
C ASP A 107 -1.37 -6.84 -13.59
N HIS A 108 -2.67 -7.19 -13.51
CA HIS A 108 -3.69 -6.72 -14.45
C HIS A 108 -3.99 -5.21 -14.38
N LEU A 109 -3.77 -4.59 -13.22
CA LEU A 109 -4.07 -3.17 -12.99
C LEU A 109 -2.81 -2.35 -12.70
N GLU A 110 -1.63 -2.96 -12.87
CA GLU A 110 -0.33 -2.37 -12.59
C GLU A 110 -0.23 -1.76 -11.18
N VAL A 111 -0.95 -2.35 -10.22
CA VAL A 111 -0.94 -1.90 -8.83
C VAL A 111 0.27 -2.51 -8.12
N PRO A 112 1.11 -1.72 -7.43
CA PRO A 112 2.26 -2.24 -6.71
C PRO A 112 1.90 -3.30 -5.68
N LEU A 113 2.54 -4.47 -5.78
CA LEU A 113 2.49 -5.53 -4.77
C LEU A 113 3.75 -5.51 -3.90
N LEU A 114 3.57 -5.35 -2.60
CA LEU A 114 4.65 -5.45 -1.61
C LEU A 114 4.61 -6.84 -0.96
N MET A 115 5.73 -7.55 -0.95
CA MET A 115 5.85 -8.89 -0.38
C MET A 115 6.98 -8.93 0.65
N ALA A 116 6.91 -9.88 1.58
CA ALA A 116 7.95 -10.10 2.59
C ALA A 116 8.21 -11.62 2.78
N ARG A 117 8.37 -12.34 1.66
CA ARG A 117 8.49 -13.81 1.65
C ARG A 117 9.63 -14.32 0.79
N TRP A 118 10.06 -15.55 1.03
CA TRP A 118 11.00 -16.23 0.14
C TRP A 118 10.41 -16.40 -1.27
N GLN A 119 11.10 -15.91 -2.29
CA GLN A 119 10.72 -16.11 -3.68
C GLN A 119 11.96 -16.17 -4.58
N ASN A 120 11.98 -17.13 -5.51
CA ASN A 120 13.12 -17.38 -6.39
C ASN A 120 13.13 -16.50 -7.65
N ARG A 121 12.08 -15.70 -7.87
CA ARG A 121 11.93 -14.81 -9.02
C ARG A 121 11.36 -13.48 -8.55
N ARG A 122 11.81 -12.39 -9.18
CA ARG A 122 11.22 -11.05 -9.01
C ARG A 122 10.14 -10.87 -10.06
N PRO A 123 8.85 -10.80 -9.69
CA PRO A 123 7.82 -10.51 -10.66
C PRO A 123 7.83 -9.03 -11.07
N PRO A 124 7.33 -8.70 -12.28
CA PRO A 124 7.07 -7.32 -12.64
C PRO A 124 6.04 -6.72 -11.65
N PHE A 125 6.10 -5.41 -11.42
CA PHE A 125 5.17 -4.67 -10.53
C PHE A 125 5.09 -5.16 -9.06
N ALA A 126 6.07 -5.95 -8.62
CA ALA A 126 6.17 -6.41 -7.25
C ALA A 126 7.52 -6.08 -6.62
N ILE A 127 7.49 -5.66 -5.35
CA ILE A 127 8.67 -5.41 -4.53
C ILE A 127 8.66 -6.44 -3.42
N ASN A 128 9.71 -7.27 -3.36
CA ASN A 128 9.89 -8.22 -2.27
C ASN A 128 10.94 -7.68 -1.30
N LEU A 129 10.52 -7.44 -0.05
CA LEU A 129 11.37 -6.97 1.05
C LEU A 129 12.23 -8.10 1.62
N HIS A 130 11.91 -9.36 1.32
CA HIS A 130 12.76 -10.48 1.69
C HIS A 130 14.00 -10.54 0.79
N PRO A 131 15.21 -10.75 1.34
CA PRO A 131 16.42 -10.90 0.55
C PRO A 131 16.29 -12.01 -0.50
N PRO A 132 16.82 -11.84 -1.72
CA PRO A 132 16.77 -12.88 -2.73
C PRO A 132 17.64 -14.09 -2.31
N PRO A 133 17.30 -15.31 -2.76
CA PRO A 133 18.03 -16.53 -2.42
C PRO A 133 19.54 -16.47 -2.67
N SER A 134 19.96 -15.80 -3.74
CA SER A 134 21.37 -15.62 -4.10
C SER A 134 22.15 -14.86 -3.03
N THR A 135 21.56 -13.82 -2.44
CA THR A 135 22.18 -13.03 -1.36
C THR A 135 22.30 -13.85 -0.08
N LEU A 136 21.30 -14.69 0.22
CA LEU A 136 21.35 -15.55 1.40
C LEU A 136 22.38 -16.69 1.23
N ALA A 137 22.52 -17.23 0.02
CA ALA A 137 23.52 -18.23 -0.30
C ALA A 137 24.95 -17.68 -0.09
N GLU A 138 25.23 -16.46 -0.55
CA GLU A 138 26.53 -15.81 -0.38
C GLU A 138 26.93 -15.69 1.10
N VAL A 139 26.01 -15.25 1.96
CA VAL A 139 26.28 -15.12 3.41
C VAL A 139 26.44 -16.49 4.09
N SER A 140 25.68 -17.50 3.67
CA SER A 140 25.77 -18.85 4.25
C SER A 140 27.10 -19.55 3.94
N GLN A 141 27.76 -19.21 2.83
CA GLN A 141 29.08 -19.75 2.48
C GLN A 141 30.20 -19.23 3.41
N PHE A 142 30.04 -18.03 3.98
CA PHE A 142 31.00 -17.48 4.96
C PHE A 142 30.93 -18.14 6.35
N GLN A 143 29.89 -18.94 6.65
CA GLN A 143 29.81 -19.68 7.92
C GLN A 143 30.36 -21.11 7.84
N ILE A 144 30.78 -21.58 6.65
CA ILE A 144 31.32 -22.92 6.42
C ILE A 144 32.84 -22.88 6.14
N LEU A 145 33.46 -21.70 6.18
CA LEU A 145 34.91 -21.48 6.18
C LEU A 145 35.34 -20.85 7.51
#